data_AF-A0A7S3XQX9-F1
#
_entry.id   AF-A0A7S3XQX9-F1
#
_cell.length_a   1.000
_cell.length_b   1.000
_cell.length_c   1.000
_cell.angle_alpha   90.00
_cell.angle_beta   90.00
_cell.angle_gamma   90.00
#
_symmetry.space_group_name_H-M   'P 1'
#
loop_
_entity.id
_entity.type
_entity.pdbx_description
1 polymer ?
#
loop_
_entity_poly.entity_id
_entity_poly.type
_entity_poly.pdbx_seq_one_letter_code
_entity_poly.pdbx_strand_id
1 'polypeptide(L)'
;RLLDEGVPPPPRPAARTFQLPAVSSGPGAPPPAGRWGHTLTAVGPRTLALYGGEPDDDAKTRGSYGDLHLYDLDSATWSRPNNGDGLARQWHTATFLPEKNLLVVFGGERVAAADGGGGGGGG
;
A
#
# COMPACT_ATOMS: atom_id res chain seq x y z
N ARG A 1 -15.27 18.05 -42.74
CA ARG A 1 -15.93 17.19 -41.73
C ARG A 1 -15.16 15.86 -41.72
N LEU A 2 -14.01 15.80 -41.04
CA LEU A 2 -13.23 14.58 -40.82
C LEU A 2 -13.74 13.96 -39.53
N LEU A 3 -14.10 12.68 -39.55
CA LEU A 3 -14.42 11.93 -38.35
C LEU A 3 -13.09 11.48 -37.74
N ASP A 4 -12.86 11.92 -36.51
CA ASP A 4 -11.81 11.48 -35.61
C ASP A 4 -12.09 10.02 -35.25
N GLU A 5 -11.49 9.10 -36.01
CA GLU A 5 -11.57 7.65 -35.78
C GLU A 5 -10.81 7.30 -34.49
N GLY A 6 -11.49 7.45 -33.36
CA GLY A 6 -11.55 6.47 -32.28
C GLY A 6 -10.22 5.84 -31.84
N VAL A 7 -9.24 6.63 -31.40
CA VAL A 7 -8.15 6.10 -30.58
C VAL A 7 -8.78 5.49 -29.32
N PRO A 8 -8.65 4.15 -29.10
CA PRO A 8 -9.22 3.54 -27.91
C PRO A 8 -8.54 4.13 -26.67
N PRO A 9 -9.29 4.42 -25.61
CA PRO A 9 -8.71 4.93 -24.38
C PRO A 9 -7.65 3.96 -23.87
N PRO A 10 -6.53 4.45 -23.30
CA PRO A 10 -5.50 3.58 -22.77
C PRO A 10 -6.10 2.62 -21.74
N PRO A 11 -5.55 1.39 -21.62
CA PRO A 11 -6.02 0.44 -20.63
C PRO A 11 -5.93 1.08 -19.24
N ARG A 12 -7.04 1.04 -18.48
CA ARG A 12 -7.05 1.52 -17.10
C ARG A 12 -5.89 0.85 -16.36
N PRO A 13 -5.05 1.61 -15.61
CA PRO A 13 -4.08 1.01 -14.72
C PRO A 13 -4.79 -0.03 -13.86
N ALA A 14 -4.21 -1.21 -13.72
CA ALA A 14 -4.80 -2.26 -12.90
C ALA A 14 -4.92 -1.73 -11.45
N ALA A 15 -6.13 -1.29 -11.08
CA ALA A 15 -6.45 -0.94 -9.72
C ALA A 15 -6.40 -2.24 -8.91
N ARG A 16 -5.43 -2.33 -8.02
CA ARG A 16 -5.40 -3.37 -6.99
C ARG A 16 -6.30 -2.88 -5.86
N THR A 17 -7.15 -3.77 -5.41
CA THR A 17 -8.25 -3.48 -4.53
C THR A 17 -8.17 -4.46 -3.38
N PHE A 18 -8.08 -3.98 -2.15
CA PHE A 18 -8.07 -4.85 -0.97
C PHE A 18 -9.50 -5.03 -0.49
N GLN A 19 -10.01 -6.26 -0.55
CA GLN A 19 -11.15 -6.68 0.26
C GLN A 19 -10.64 -6.98 1.66
N LEU A 20 -10.98 -6.13 2.61
CA LEU A 20 -10.58 -6.31 4.00
C LEU A 20 -11.41 -7.45 4.61
N PRO A 21 -10.79 -8.44 5.27
CA PRO A 21 -11.54 -9.42 6.04
C PRO A 21 -12.36 -8.71 7.13
N ALA A 22 -13.55 -9.23 7.44
CA ALA A 22 -14.26 -8.82 8.65
C ALA A 22 -13.30 -8.99 9.84
N VAL A 23 -13.07 -7.91 10.59
CA VAL A 23 -12.01 -7.80 11.61
C VAL A 23 -12.06 -9.00 12.55
N SER A 24 -11.19 -9.99 12.33
CA SER A 24 -10.99 -11.08 13.27
C SER A 24 -9.88 -10.66 14.22
N SER A 25 -10.26 -10.19 15.41
CA SER A 25 -9.34 -9.93 16.52
C SER A 25 -8.58 -11.22 16.86
N GLY A 26 -7.31 -11.29 16.44
CA GLY A 26 -6.33 -12.31 16.82
C GLY A 26 -5.04 -11.64 17.34
N PRO A 27 -4.14 -12.35 18.04
CA PRO A 27 -3.14 -11.76 18.92
C PRO A 27 -2.22 -10.76 18.21
N GLY A 28 -1.88 -9.69 18.93
CA GLY A 28 -1.16 -8.52 18.44
C GLY A 28 0.14 -8.85 17.72
N ALA A 29 0.13 -8.68 16.40
CA ALA A 29 1.36 -8.64 15.61
C ALA A 29 2.25 -7.50 16.16
N PRO A 30 3.58 -7.64 16.07
CA PRO A 30 4.46 -6.52 16.40
C PRO A 30 4.08 -5.30 15.54
N PRO A 31 4.23 -4.08 16.08
CA PRO A 31 3.97 -2.87 15.31
C PRO A 31 4.81 -2.88 14.01
N PRO A 32 4.25 -2.34 12.91
CA PRO A 32 4.97 -2.25 11.65
C PRO A 32 6.24 -1.42 11.80
N ALA A 33 7.26 -1.75 11.01
CA ALA A 33 8.52 -1.01 10.99
C ALA A 33 8.30 0.48 10.68
N GLY A 34 9.15 1.33 11.29
CA GLY A 34 9.17 2.78 11.07
C GLY A 34 9.26 3.12 9.58
N ARG A 35 8.42 4.05 9.15
CA ARG A 35 8.22 4.35 7.74
C ARG A 35 7.66 5.75 7.50
N TRP A 36 8.03 6.33 6.37
CA TRP A 36 7.54 7.62 5.87
C TRP A 36 6.82 7.45 4.53
N GLY A 37 6.06 8.47 4.11
CA GLY A 37 5.33 8.47 2.83
C GLY A 37 4.21 7.42 2.73
N HIS A 38 3.79 6.82 3.85
CA HIS A 38 2.67 5.88 3.93
C HIS A 38 1.32 6.60 4.02
N THR A 39 0.22 5.85 3.93
CA THR A 39 -1.12 6.34 4.28
C THR A 39 -1.68 5.59 5.48
N LEU A 40 -2.39 6.30 6.36
CA LEU A 40 -3.15 5.74 7.47
C LEU A 40 -4.62 6.16 7.29
N THR A 41 -5.49 5.22 6.93
CA THR A 41 -6.89 5.47 6.55
C THR A 41 -7.85 4.81 7.52
N ALA A 42 -8.88 5.51 7.98
CA ALA A 42 -9.96 4.87 8.75
C ALA A 42 -10.77 3.93 7.84
N VAL A 43 -10.82 2.64 8.20
CA VAL A 43 -11.54 1.59 7.46
C VAL A 43 -12.70 1.00 8.26
N GLY A 44 -13.08 1.69 9.33
CA GLY A 44 -14.19 1.37 10.22
C GLY A 44 -14.21 2.32 11.40
N PRO A 45 -15.20 2.23 12.30
CA PRO A 45 -15.31 3.12 13.45
C PRO A 45 -14.10 3.06 14.39
N ARG A 46 -13.50 1.87 14.51
CA ARG A 46 -12.41 1.56 15.46
C ARG A 46 -11.21 0.89 14.79
N THR A 47 -11.10 1.00 13.47
CA THR A 47 -10.04 0.32 12.71
C THR A 47 -9.37 1.27 11.73
N LEU A 48 -8.04 1.34 11.78
CA LEU A 48 -7.21 2.09 10.83
C LEU A 48 -6.43 1.11 9.95
N ALA A 49 -6.27 1.43 8.67
CA ALA A 49 -5.44 0.70 7.73
C ALA A 49 -4.18 1.52 7.41
N LEU A 50 -3.03 0.94 7.70
CA LEU A 50 -1.72 1.44 7.28
C LEU A 50 -1.32 0.74 5.98
N TYR A 51 -1.02 1.51 4.93
CA TYR A 51 -0.56 0.95 3.66
C TYR A 51 0.71 1.64 3.14
N GLY A 52 1.64 0.83 2.65
CA GLY A 52 2.84 1.26 1.94
C GLY A 52 3.81 2.11 2.77
N GLY A 53 4.54 3.00 2.11
CA GLY A 53 5.62 3.84 2.68
C GLY A 53 7.02 3.32 2.35
N GLU A 54 8.04 4.00 2.85
CA GLU A 54 9.45 3.61 2.76
C GLU A 54 10.04 3.49 4.17
N PRO A 55 10.98 2.57 4.43
CA PRO A 55 11.67 2.51 5.71
C PRO A 55 12.31 3.85 6.12
N ASP A 56 12.25 4.18 7.41
CA ASP A 56 12.90 5.38 7.97
C ASP A 56 14.45 5.28 8.01
N ASP A 57 15.01 4.07 7.95
CA ASP A 57 16.46 3.83 8.06
C ASP A 57 17.17 3.79 6.70
N ASP A 58 18.35 4.41 6.63
CA ASP A 58 19.29 4.43 5.50
C ASP A 58 19.94 3.05 5.19
N ALA A 59 19.46 1.98 5.82
CA ALA A 59 20.05 0.65 5.76
C ALA A 59 19.50 -0.17 4.59
N LYS A 60 20.20 -0.09 3.44
CA LYS A 60 20.36 -1.11 2.37
C LYS A 60 19.13 -1.76 1.72
N THR A 61 17.91 -1.51 2.18
CA THR A 61 16.67 -1.92 1.53
C THR A 61 15.83 -0.68 1.26
N ARG A 62 16.23 0.12 0.27
CA ARG A 62 15.49 1.31 -0.21
C ARG A 62 14.19 0.96 -0.96
N GLY A 63 13.55 -0.14 -0.59
CA GLY A 63 12.35 -0.62 -1.26
C GLY A 63 11.12 -0.04 -0.59
N SER A 64 10.21 0.51 -1.39
CA SER A 64 8.88 0.87 -0.87
C SER A 64 8.18 -0.39 -0.34
N TYR A 65 7.45 -0.24 0.75
CA TYR A 65 6.56 -1.28 1.27
C TYR A 65 5.29 -1.38 0.42
N GLY A 66 4.79 -2.61 0.30
CA GLY A 66 3.50 -2.92 -0.30
C GLY A 66 2.59 -3.69 0.65
N ASP A 67 2.90 -3.67 1.95
CA ASP A 67 2.14 -4.36 3.00
C ASP A 67 0.99 -3.49 3.53
N LEU A 68 -0.01 -4.18 4.05
CA LEU A 68 -1.18 -3.63 4.71
C LEU A 68 -1.21 -4.12 6.15
N HIS A 69 -1.34 -3.19 7.09
CA HIS A 69 -1.56 -3.48 8.51
C HIS A 69 -2.85 -2.83 8.96
N LEU A 70 -3.54 -3.48 9.90
CA LEU A 70 -4.72 -2.95 10.55
C LEU A 70 -4.40 -2.64 12.01
N TYR A 71 -4.82 -1.46 12.47
CA TYR A 71 -4.74 -1.04 13.85
C TYR A 71 -6.15 -0.99 14.44
N ASP A 72 -6.36 -1.77 15.50
CA ASP A 72 -7.58 -1.75 16.28
C ASP A 72 -7.46 -0.73 17.42
N LEU A 73 -8.34 0.26 17.42
CA LEU A 73 -8.28 1.38 18.35
C LEU A 73 -8.79 1.02 19.76
N ASP A 74 -9.57 -0.05 19.93
CA ASP A 74 -10.12 -0.45 21.22
C ASP A 74 -9.10 -1.24 22.04
N SER A 75 -8.43 -2.17 21.38
CA SER A 75 -7.38 -3.00 21.96
C SER A 75 -5.99 -2.39 21.85
N ALA A 76 -5.82 -1.33 21.06
CA ALA A 76 -4.54 -0.74 20.72
C ALA A 76 -3.54 -1.76 20.12
N THR A 77 -4.03 -2.69 19.30
CA THR A 77 -3.23 -3.77 18.72
C THR A 77 -3.10 -3.67 17.20
N TRP A 78 -1.99 -4.19 16.69
CA TRP A 78 -1.76 -4.36 15.26
C TRP A 78 -2.09 -5.78 14.80
N SER A 79 -2.58 -5.89 13.56
CA SER A 79 -2.77 -7.15 12.87
C SER A 79 -2.40 -7.00 11.39
N ARG A 80 -2.01 -8.11 10.76
CA ARG A 80 -1.69 -8.17 9.33
C ARG A 80 -2.64 -9.13 8.63
N PRO A 81 -3.50 -8.66 7.71
CA PRO A 81 -4.35 -9.53 6.91
C PRO A 81 -3.54 -10.51 6.06
N ASN A 82 -4.05 -11.73 5.87
CA ASN A 82 -3.39 -12.74 5.02
C ASN A 82 -3.23 -12.28 3.56
N ASN A 83 -4.12 -11.41 3.07
CA ASN A 83 -4.08 -10.80 1.75
C ASN A 83 -3.55 -9.35 1.79
N GLY A 84 -2.73 -9.03 2.80
CA GLY A 84 -2.22 -7.68 3.03
C GLY A 84 -1.12 -7.24 2.07
N ASP A 85 -0.61 -8.12 1.21
CA ASP A 85 0.43 -7.76 0.25
C ASP A 85 -0.17 -7.24 -1.06
N GLY A 86 0.27 -6.06 -1.48
CA GLY A 86 -0.06 -5.48 -2.77
C GLY A 86 1.13 -4.79 -3.43
N LEU A 87 0.84 -3.77 -4.25
CA LEU A 87 1.87 -3.06 -5.00
C LEU A 87 2.61 -2.09 -4.07
N ALA A 88 3.92 -2.28 -3.96
CA ALA A 88 4.80 -1.39 -3.22
C ALA A 88 4.67 0.07 -3.66
N ARG A 89 4.39 0.99 -2.73
CA ARG A 89 4.13 2.41 -3.01
C ARG A 89 4.46 3.33 -1.83
N GLN A 90 4.97 4.52 -2.13
CA GLN A 90 5.16 5.65 -1.20
C GLN A 90 4.66 6.97 -1.80
N TRP A 91 4.45 7.99 -0.98
CA TRP A 91 3.90 9.30 -1.40
C TRP A 91 2.57 9.17 -2.16
N HIS A 92 1.76 8.19 -1.76
CA HIS A 92 0.48 7.89 -2.38
C HIS A 92 -0.68 8.46 -1.55
N THR A 93 -1.89 8.36 -2.10
CA THR A 93 -3.13 8.61 -1.37
C THR A 93 -3.97 7.34 -1.29
N ALA A 94 -4.77 7.23 -0.24
CA ALA A 94 -5.70 6.13 -0.04
C ALA A 94 -7.04 6.66 0.43
N THR A 95 -8.13 6.02 0.00
CA THR A 95 -9.49 6.38 0.39
C THR A 95 -10.30 5.12 0.60
N PHE A 96 -11.01 5.06 1.72
CA PHE A 96 -11.91 3.96 2.03
C PHE A 96 -13.33 4.26 1.56
N LEU A 97 -13.96 3.27 0.93
CA LEU A 97 -15.35 3.28 0.49
C LEU A 97 -16.15 2.29 1.35
N PRO A 98 -16.85 2.76 2.41
CA PRO A 98 -17.52 1.88 3.37
C PRO A 98 -18.57 0.97 2.73
N GLU A 99 -19.32 1.48 1.75
CA GLU A 99 -20.42 0.76 1.08
C GLU A 99 -19.93 -0.46 0.30
N LYS A 100 -18.63 -0.48 -0.04
CA LYS A 100 -17.98 -1.57 -0.79
C LYS A 100 -16.95 -2.32 0.06
N ASN A 101 -16.76 -1.93 1.32
CA ASN A 101 -15.68 -2.37 2.18
C ASN A 101 -14.33 -2.36 1.44
N LEU A 102 -14.01 -1.20 0.84
CA LEU A 102 -12.96 -1.10 -0.17
C LEU A 102 -11.95 -0.01 0.14
N LEU A 103 -10.68 -0.38 0.30
CA LEU A 103 -9.59 0.59 0.31
C LEU A 103 -9.05 0.76 -1.11
N VAL A 104 -9.11 1.98 -1.62
CA VAL A 104 -8.60 2.34 -2.95
C VAL A 104 -7.36 3.20 -2.81
N VAL A 105 -6.28 2.80 -3.47
CA VAL A 105 -4.97 3.45 -3.39
C VAL A 105 -4.58 4.01 -4.75
N PHE A 106 -4.21 5.28 -4.80
CA PHE A 106 -3.87 6.00 -6.04
C PHE A 106 -2.55 6.76 -5.93
N GLY A 107 -1.86 6.89 -7.07
CA GLY A 107 -0.64 7.68 -7.18
C GLY A 107 0.53 7.15 -6.35
N GLY A 108 1.54 7.99 -6.17
CA GLY A 108 2.78 7.63 -5.49
C GLY A 108 3.82 6.99 -6.40
N GLU A 109 4.98 6.74 -5.80
CA GLU A 109 6.19 6.18 -6.41
C GLU A 109 6.41 4.75 -5.91
N ARG A 110 7.13 3.96 -6.71
CA ARG A 110 7.67 2.67 -6.27
C ARG A 110 9.19 2.69 -6.41
N VAL A 111 9.89 2.67 -5.30
CA VAL A 111 11.33 2.45 -5.26
C VAL A 111 11.57 0.96 -5.08
N ALA A 112 12.35 0.36 -5.99
CA ALA A 112 12.73 -1.04 -5.87
C ALA A 112 13.78 -1.17 -4.75
N ALA A 113 13.67 -2.23 -3.94
CA ALA A 113 14.77 -2.58 -3.06
C ALA A 113 16.01 -2.82 -3.93
N ALA A 114 17.13 -2.19 -3.56
CA ALA A 114 18.41 -2.47 -4.21
C ALA A 114 18.66 -3.97 -4.08
N ASP A 115 18.66 -4.66 -5.21
CA ASP A 115 19.22 -5.98 -5.35
C ASP A 115 20.68 -5.89 -4.90
N GLY A 116 21.05 -6.67 -3.89
CA GLY A 116 22.42 -6.71 -3.36
C GLY A 116 23.42 -7.33 -4.35
N GLY A 117 23.52 -6.84 -5.59
CA GLY A 117 24.34 -7.45 -6.62
C GLY A 117 24.75 -6.51 -7.74
N GLY A 118 26.04 -6.16 -7.76
CA GLY A 118 26.82 -6.06 -9.00
C GLY A 118 27.17 -4.66 -9.47
N GLY A 119 28.35 -4.18 -9.11
CA GLY A 119 29.03 -3.16 -9.90
C GLY A 119 29.30 -3.67 -11.32
N GLY A 120 29.16 -2.79 -12.30
CA GLY A 120 29.60 -3.09 -13.66
C GLY A 120 29.00 -2.16 -14.70
N GLY A 121 29.85 -1.31 -15.30
CA GLY A 121 29.64 -0.82 -16.66
C GLY A 121 29.73 0.69 -16.84
N GLY A 122 30.95 1.23 -16.81
CA GLY A 122 31.25 2.56 -17.31
C GLY A 122 32.71 2.64 -17.74
N GLY A 123 32.97 2.23 -18.97
CA GLY A 123 34.24 2.37 -19.69
C GLY A 123 33.94 2.45 -21.18
#